data_AF-A0A5J4V0P5-F1
#
_entry.id   AF-A0A5J4V0P5-F1
#
_cell.length_a   1.000
_cell.length_b   1.000
_cell.length_c   1.000
_cell.angle_alpha   90.00
_cell.angle_beta   90.00
_cell.angle_gamma   90.00
#
_symmetry.space_group_name_H-M   'P 1'
#
loop_
_entity.id
_entity.type
_entity.pdbx_description
1 polymer ?
#
loop_
_entity_poly.entity_id
_entity_poly.type
_entity_poly.pdbx_seq_one_letter_code
_entity_poly.pdbx_strand_id
1 'polypeptide(L)'
;SHLREALRDRFVGLYQYGAAIGYYTGSMNNVTDDICALHPTFLIGVPRVFQKTYQKIHSQVEQLGWFKKTMFNIAYAAKFRNLKKGKQTPWADYLVFDQIKAKLGGKIRLCFNGSASLPAYISEFISTCLGIIISEGYGLTETGATGTCTQLIQFDLGNTGCPYFGVEIRLCSIPEMDYYITDKPYPRGEILVRGPQNFIGYFKDEESTKAAFDEDHFFRTGDVGMWVPGVYRNDDDPTSKIPLDSLKIIDRRKNIFKLSQGEFICAERIEDIFTEYNPYIKQIMVYGPSTASALVAFTVPDWDLMLDKEREGIQEDKVGEWGNGAVKLWWEQGKIELKQKEPKKEKKRQTQEKTEIEPTIPVENDNNKEQKNEKEDDEESIPKTSNTPNSTSALEGFQVPLPLRELLQNDEGVKLFLLRQLAKTADEHRDCVRRFEIPKGIVVFADEWTDQNGCMTPSYKKKRDIIRNKQKDEFLSELKKIEVLSVPVLPNPGNSTLGKK
;
A
#
# COMPACT_ATOMS: atom_id res chain seq x y z
N SER A 1 -21.03 -4.89 3.33
CA SER A 1 -22.35 -5.35 3.81
C SER A 1 -22.23 -6.59 4.70
N HIS A 2 -21.56 -7.67 4.27
CA HIS A 2 -21.48 -8.94 5.02
C HIS A 2 -20.78 -8.88 6.39
N LEU A 3 -19.72 -8.07 6.54
CA LEU A 3 -19.10 -7.84 7.85
C LEU A 3 -20.07 -7.14 8.82
N ARG A 4 -20.94 -6.26 8.30
CA ARG A 4 -21.89 -5.46 9.11
C ARG A 4 -23.00 -6.33 9.70
N GLU A 5 -23.48 -7.32 8.95
CA GLU A 5 -24.50 -8.27 9.40
C GLU A 5 -23.92 -9.31 10.35
N ALA A 6 -22.73 -9.86 10.05
CA ALA A 6 -22.03 -10.77 10.95
C ALA A 6 -21.64 -10.11 12.29
N LEU A 7 -21.23 -8.83 12.27
CA LEU A 7 -20.95 -8.06 13.48
C LEU A 7 -22.25 -7.72 14.23
N ARG A 8 -23.34 -7.35 13.55
CA ARG A 8 -24.64 -7.06 14.19
C ARG A 8 -25.14 -8.23 15.02
N ASP A 9 -25.09 -9.45 14.47
CA ASP A 9 -25.65 -10.63 15.13
C ASP A 9 -24.73 -11.16 16.26
N ARG A 10 -23.43 -10.87 16.22
CA ARG A 10 -22.46 -11.25 17.28
C ARG A 10 -22.28 -10.20 18.38
N PHE A 11 -22.57 -8.92 18.09
CA PHE A 11 -22.63 -7.85 19.11
C PHE A 11 -24.00 -7.71 19.77
N VAL A 12 -24.92 -8.66 19.53
CA VAL A 12 -26.16 -8.78 20.32
C VAL A 12 -25.86 -8.69 21.82
N GLY A 13 -24.76 -9.29 22.29
CA GLY A 13 -24.30 -9.11 23.67
C GLY A 13 -24.03 -7.64 24.04
N LEU A 14 -23.28 -6.89 23.22
CA LEU A 14 -23.02 -5.47 23.48
C LEU A 14 -24.30 -4.62 23.41
N TYR A 15 -25.21 -4.91 22.47
CA TYR A 15 -26.50 -4.21 22.40
C TYR A 15 -27.39 -4.52 23.60
N GLN A 16 -27.37 -5.76 24.10
CA GLN A 16 -28.04 -6.14 25.35
C GLN A 16 -27.48 -5.35 26.55
N TYR A 17 -26.22 -4.91 26.49
CA TYR A 17 -25.60 -4.02 27.48
C TYR A 17 -25.68 -2.52 27.12
N GLY A 18 -26.51 -2.13 26.15
CA GLY A 18 -26.77 -0.71 25.82
C GLY A 18 -25.69 -0.03 24.98
N ALA A 19 -24.86 -0.77 24.25
CA ALA A 19 -23.90 -0.19 23.33
C ALA A 19 -24.58 0.54 22.16
N ALA A 20 -23.96 1.62 21.67
CA ALA A 20 -24.41 2.40 20.52
C ALA A 20 -23.47 2.22 19.32
N ILE A 21 -24.02 2.33 18.10
CA ILE A 21 -23.25 2.29 16.85
C ILE A 21 -23.08 3.71 16.33
N GLY A 22 -21.83 4.11 16.05
CA GLY A 22 -21.54 5.30 15.26
C GLY A 22 -21.50 4.96 13.77
N TYR A 23 -22.19 5.75 12.95
CA TYR A 23 -22.11 5.65 11.50
C TYR A 23 -21.17 6.72 10.96
N TYR A 24 -20.14 6.30 10.24
CA TYR A 24 -19.19 7.20 9.57
C TYR A 24 -19.82 7.81 8.31
N THR A 25 -19.30 8.93 7.79
CA THR A 25 -19.95 9.71 6.73
C THR A 25 -19.87 9.07 5.33
N GLY A 26 -19.41 7.83 5.22
CA GLY A 26 -19.28 7.10 3.95
C GLY A 26 -17.95 7.31 3.22
N SER A 27 -17.16 8.33 3.59
CA SER A 27 -15.86 8.60 2.97
C SER A 27 -14.70 8.10 3.83
N MET A 28 -13.81 7.32 3.24
CA MET A 28 -12.57 6.86 3.88
C MET A 28 -11.59 8.02 4.16
N ASN A 29 -11.78 9.19 3.54
CA ASN A 29 -10.95 10.37 3.82
C ASN A 29 -11.31 11.03 5.17
N ASN A 30 -12.58 10.90 5.59
CA ASN A 30 -13.09 11.54 6.80
C ASN A 30 -13.04 10.62 8.02
N VAL A 31 -12.60 9.36 7.86
CA VAL A 31 -12.66 8.32 8.90
C VAL A 31 -12.06 8.75 10.24
N THR A 32 -10.92 9.45 10.24
CA THR A 32 -10.29 9.90 11.49
C THR A 32 -11.09 11.01 12.17
N ASP A 33 -11.77 11.85 11.39
CA ASP A 33 -12.55 12.97 11.91
C ASP A 33 -13.89 12.44 12.45
N ASP A 34 -14.47 11.42 11.78
CA ASP A 34 -15.63 10.68 12.27
C ASP A 34 -15.33 9.95 13.59
N ILE A 35 -14.18 9.28 13.68
CA ILE A 35 -13.71 8.65 14.94
C ILE A 35 -13.61 9.70 16.05
N CYS A 36 -13.04 10.87 15.74
CA CYS A 36 -12.93 11.97 16.70
C CYS A 36 -14.30 12.43 17.20
N ALA A 37 -15.24 12.69 16.28
CA ALA A 37 -16.59 13.15 16.61
C ALA A 37 -17.43 12.13 17.41
N LEU A 38 -17.26 10.84 17.11
CA LEU A 38 -18.04 9.77 17.73
C LEU A 38 -17.52 9.36 19.12
N HIS A 39 -16.28 9.71 19.47
CA HIS A 39 -15.63 9.31 20.72
C HIS A 39 -15.80 7.80 21.06
N PRO A 40 -15.45 6.88 20.14
CA PRO A 40 -15.76 5.46 20.30
C PRO A 40 -14.98 4.83 21.46
N THR A 41 -15.61 3.84 22.09
CA THR A 41 -14.97 2.99 23.12
C THR A 41 -14.42 1.70 22.53
N PHE A 42 -15.06 1.22 21.48
CA PHE A 42 -14.65 0.08 20.66
C PHE A 42 -14.44 0.56 19.22
N LEU A 43 -13.24 0.38 18.69
CA LEU A 43 -12.93 0.69 17.30
C LEU A 43 -12.72 -0.60 16.52
N ILE A 44 -13.64 -0.89 15.59
CA ILE A 44 -13.57 -2.08 14.74
C ILE A 44 -13.27 -1.61 13.32
N GLY A 45 -12.21 -2.14 12.73
CA GLY A 45 -11.72 -1.70 11.43
C GLY A 45 -11.19 -2.83 10.57
N VAL A 46 -10.94 -2.49 9.31
CA VAL A 46 -10.15 -3.27 8.36
C VAL A 46 -8.74 -2.66 8.28
N PRO A 47 -7.73 -3.35 7.71
CA PRO A 47 -6.36 -2.85 7.69
C PRO A 47 -6.22 -1.43 7.13
N ARG A 48 -7.02 -1.08 6.12
CA ARG A 48 -7.05 0.26 5.51
C ARG A 48 -7.35 1.39 6.51
N VAL A 49 -8.22 1.16 7.49
CA VAL A 49 -8.58 2.15 8.53
C VAL A 49 -7.37 2.43 9.42
N PHE A 50 -6.70 1.36 9.85
CA PHE A 50 -5.49 1.46 10.66
C PHE A 50 -4.32 2.05 9.87
N GLN A 51 -4.12 1.65 8.61
CA GLN A 51 -3.13 2.23 7.70
C GLN A 51 -3.30 3.74 7.54
N LYS A 52 -4.53 4.22 7.27
CA LYS A 52 -4.79 5.66 7.18
C LYS A 52 -4.54 6.39 8.49
N THR A 53 -4.93 5.79 9.60
CA THR A 53 -4.68 6.34 10.93
C THR A 53 -3.18 6.47 11.20
N TYR A 54 -2.42 5.42 10.87
CA TYR A 54 -0.96 5.42 10.91
C TYR A 54 -0.37 6.54 10.04
N GLN A 55 -0.74 6.62 8.76
CA GLN A 55 -0.25 7.64 7.84
C GLN A 55 -0.53 9.07 8.33
N LYS A 56 -1.74 9.34 8.85
CA LYS A 56 -2.11 10.66 9.38
C LYS A 56 -1.31 11.03 10.64
N ILE A 57 -1.09 10.08 11.55
CA ILE A 57 -0.28 10.35 12.75
C ILE A 57 1.19 10.51 12.36
N HIS A 58 1.71 9.61 11.54
CA HIS A 58 3.11 9.60 11.12
C HIS A 58 3.49 10.88 10.36
N SER A 59 2.67 11.29 9.40
CA SER A 59 2.88 12.57 8.67
C SER A 59 2.86 13.78 9.61
N GLN A 60 1.95 13.82 10.58
CA GLN A 60 1.93 14.89 11.59
C GLN A 60 3.19 14.91 12.44
N VAL A 61 3.72 13.74 12.81
CA VAL A 61 4.98 13.63 13.58
C VAL A 61 6.19 14.06 12.74
N GLU A 62 6.21 13.70 11.45
CA GLU A 62 7.27 14.09 10.52
C GLU A 62 7.34 15.61 10.27
N GLN A 63 6.19 16.29 10.31
CA GLN A 63 6.12 17.75 10.21
C GLN A 63 6.58 18.48 11.49
N LEU A 64 6.79 17.77 12.61
CA LEU A 64 7.26 18.39 13.84
C LEU A 64 8.75 18.74 13.74
N GLY A 65 9.13 19.87 14.34
CA GLY A 65 10.54 20.23 14.50
C GLY A 65 11.34 19.14 15.24
N TRP A 66 12.63 19.05 14.93
CA TRP A 66 13.53 17.96 15.35
C TRP A 66 13.48 17.63 16.86
N PHE A 67 13.33 18.63 17.73
CA PHE A 67 13.19 18.45 19.17
C PHE A 67 11.93 17.63 19.52
N LYS A 68 10.77 18.00 18.98
CA LYS A 68 9.50 17.31 19.24
C LYS A 68 9.51 15.90 18.64
N LYS A 69 10.10 15.73 17.46
CA LYS A 69 10.29 14.41 16.83
C LYS A 69 11.17 13.50 17.69
N THR A 70 12.28 14.03 18.22
CA THR A 70 13.15 13.29 19.15
C THR A 70 12.42 12.89 20.43
N MET A 71 11.65 13.81 21.03
CA MET A 71 10.83 13.50 22.20
C MET A 71 9.78 12.42 21.90
N PHE A 72 9.11 12.49 20.75
CA PHE A 72 8.15 11.47 20.31
C PHE A 72 8.84 10.10 20.23
N ASN A 73 10.00 10.02 19.59
CA ASN A 73 10.74 8.76 19.43
C ASN A 73 11.17 8.15 20.79
N ILE A 74 11.63 8.99 21.72
CA ILE A 74 11.99 8.54 23.08
C ILE A 74 10.74 8.04 23.83
N ALA A 75 9.66 8.80 23.79
CA ALA A 75 8.39 8.43 24.43
C ALA A 75 7.80 7.15 23.83
N TYR A 76 7.86 7.01 22.50
CA TYR A 76 7.44 5.81 21.76
C TYR A 76 8.25 4.59 22.17
N ALA A 77 9.58 4.69 22.14
CA ALA A 77 10.46 3.57 22.53
C ALA A 77 10.23 3.15 23.99
N ALA A 78 10.02 4.10 24.91
CA ALA A 78 9.72 3.80 26.30
C ALA A 78 8.34 3.14 26.46
N LYS A 79 7.31 3.66 25.80
CA LYS A 79 5.94 3.13 25.87
C LYS A 79 5.86 1.73 25.26
N PHE A 80 6.46 1.50 24.11
CA PHE A 80 6.50 0.20 23.46
C PHE A 80 7.15 -0.88 24.35
N ARG A 81 8.30 -0.57 24.97
CA ARG A 81 8.98 -1.50 25.91
C ARG A 81 8.12 -1.83 27.12
N ASN A 82 7.36 -0.88 27.64
CA ASN A 82 6.47 -1.10 28.79
C ASN A 82 5.21 -1.86 28.39
N LEU A 83 4.65 -1.58 27.21
CA LEU A 83 3.45 -2.24 26.69
C LEU A 83 3.66 -3.75 26.50
N LYS A 84 4.87 -4.16 26.07
CA LYS A 84 5.34 -5.56 26.03
C LYS A 84 5.23 -6.26 27.39
N LYS A 85 5.50 -5.52 28.47
CA LYS A 85 5.45 -6.00 29.86
C LYS A 85 4.09 -5.79 30.51
N GLY A 86 3.05 -5.43 29.73
CA GLY A 86 1.73 -5.08 30.26
C GLY A 86 1.71 -3.84 31.16
N LYS A 87 2.75 -3.01 31.13
CA LYS A 87 2.87 -1.78 31.94
C LYS A 87 2.46 -0.57 31.12
N GLN A 88 1.86 0.41 31.77
CA GLN A 88 1.52 1.71 31.18
C GLN A 88 2.63 2.73 31.44
N THR A 89 2.67 3.80 30.65
CA THR A 89 3.66 4.89 30.79
C THR A 89 2.95 6.25 30.91
N PRO A 90 2.40 6.60 32.09
CA PRO A 90 1.58 7.80 32.26
C PRO A 90 2.27 9.10 31.88
N TRP A 91 3.60 9.20 32.09
CA TRP A 91 4.36 10.38 31.71
C TRP A 91 4.45 10.55 30.18
N ALA A 92 4.61 9.46 29.44
CA ALA A 92 4.67 9.50 27.98
C ALA A 92 3.28 9.77 27.39
N ASP A 93 2.25 9.24 28.05
CA ASP A 93 0.85 9.55 27.74
C ASP A 93 0.56 11.04 27.87
N TYR A 94 0.86 11.62 29.03
CA TYR A 94 0.63 13.04 29.29
C TYR A 94 1.40 13.96 28.34
N LEU A 95 2.66 13.64 28.03
CA LEU A 95 3.51 14.50 27.20
C LEU A 95 3.22 14.42 25.69
N VAL A 96 2.85 13.23 25.19
CA VAL A 96 2.81 12.95 23.75
C VAL A 96 1.50 12.29 23.33
N PHE A 97 1.15 11.17 23.95
CA PHE A 97 0.12 10.29 23.38
C PHE A 97 -1.31 10.72 23.68
N ASP A 98 -1.59 11.49 24.73
CA ASP A 98 -2.94 11.95 25.04
C ASP A 98 -3.47 12.91 23.97
N GLN A 99 -2.59 13.68 23.32
CA GLN A 99 -2.96 14.49 22.15
C GLN A 99 -3.38 13.60 20.96
N ILE A 100 -2.69 12.49 20.75
CA ILE A 100 -2.99 11.53 19.69
C ILE A 100 -4.30 10.79 20.00
N LYS A 101 -4.48 10.33 21.25
CA LYS A 101 -5.73 9.71 21.71
C LYS A 101 -6.90 10.67 21.55
N ALA A 102 -6.75 11.94 21.90
CA ALA A 102 -7.80 12.95 21.75
C ALA A 102 -8.26 13.10 20.30
N LYS A 103 -7.33 13.11 19.33
CA LYS A 103 -7.66 13.11 17.90
C LYS A 103 -8.37 11.85 17.41
N LEU A 104 -8.28 10.75 18.17
CA LEU A 104 -9.00 9.50 17.93
C LEU A 104 -10.19 9.33 18.90
N GLY A 105 -10.72 10.45 19.42
CA GLY A 105 -11.92 10.46 20.26
C GLY A 105 -11.66 10.14 21.74
N GLY A 106 -10.44 9.82 22.15
CA GLY A 106 -9.98 9.80 23.54
C GLY A 106 -10.55 8.70 24.44
N LYS A 107 -11.55 7.94 24.00
CA LYS A 107 -12.27 6.93 24.81
C LYS A 107 -12.02 5.49 24.37
N ILE A 108 -11.19 5.27 23.36
CA ILE A 108 -10.92 3.94 22.80
C ILE A 108 -10.27 3.07 23.88
N ARG A 109 -10.88 1.91 24.12
CA ARG A 109 -10.43 0.89 25.07
C ARG A 109 -10.10 -0.43 24.39
N LEU A 110 -10.67 -0.68 23.22
CA LEU A 110 -10.42 -1.88 22.44
C LEU A 110 -10.42 -1.56 20.95
N CYS A 111 -9.43 -2.11 20.24
CA CYS A 111 -9.37 -2.10 18.79
C CYS A 111 -9.44 -3.53 18.26
N PHE A 112 -10.20 -3.73 17.18
CA PHE A 112 -10.29 -5.01 16.49
C PHE A 112 -10.04 -4.84 14.99
N ASN A 113 -9.14 -5.64 14.44
CA ASN A 113 -8.86 -5.77 13.02
C ASN A 113 -9.37 -7.11 12.49
N GLY A 114 -9.98 -7.10 11.31
CA GLY A 114 -10.36 -8.32 10.60
C GLY A 114 -10.47 -8.11 9.09
N SER A 115 -11.03 -9.10 8.39
CA SER A 115 -11.17 -9.18 6.92
C SER A 115 -9.87 -9.37 6.13
N ALA A 116 -8.75 -8.79 6.57
CA ALA A 116 -7.42 -8.96 6.00
C ALA A 116 -6.33 -8.79 7.08
N SER A 117 -5.14 -9.30 6.79
CA SER A 117 -3.98 -9.20 7.67
C SER A 117 -3.56 -7.75 7.88
N LEU A 118 -3.25 -7.37 9.12
CA LEU A 118 -2.64 -6.07 9.42
C LEU A 118 -1.11 -6.24 9.48
N PRO A 119 -0.33 -5.41 8.79
CA PRO A 119 1.12 -5.43 8.95
C PRO A 119 1.53 -5.20 10.42
N ALA A 120 2.49 -5.98 10.90
CA ALA A 120 2.89 -6.01 12.30
C ALA A 120 3.34 -4.64 12.82
N TYR A 121 4.04 -3.84 12.01
CA TYR A 121 4.51 -2.51 12.41
C TYR A 121 3.36 -1.50 12.61
N ILE A 122 2.26 -1.60 11.85
CA ILE A 122 1.07 -0.74 12.06
C ILE A 122 0.37 -1.13 13.34
N SER A 123 0.21 -2.44 13.54
CA SER A 123 -0.34 -2.99 14.77
C SER A 123 0.48 -2.50 15.96
N GLU A 124 1.81 -2.56 15.88
CA GLU A 124 2.74 -2.08 16.89
C GLU A 124 2.57 -0.58 17.15
N PHE A 125 2.61 0.22 16.09
CA PHE A 125 2.62 1.68 16.18
C PHE A 125 1.34 2.19 16.80
N ILE A 126 0.18 1.73 16.32
CA ILE A 126 -1.11 2.18 16.83
C ILE A 126 -1.34 1.64 18.24
N SER A 127 -0.96 0.38 18.50
CA SER A 127 -1.05 -0.20 19.84
C SER A 127 -0.22 0.60 20.85
N THR A 128 0.99 1.01 20.45
CA THR A 128 1.87 1.85 21.26
C THR A 128 1.28 3.24 21.45
N CYS A 129 0.79 3.89 20.39
CA CYS A 129 0.19 5.22 20.50
C CYS A 129 -1.01 5.24 21.45
N LEU A 130 -1.90 4.25 21.32
CA LEU A 130 -3.12 4.17 22.12
C LEU A 130 -2.91 3.55 23.51
N GLY A 131 -1.85 2.74 23.70
CA GLY A 131 -1.62 1.99 24.94
C GLY A 131 -2.52 0.76 25.10
N ILE A 132 -3.07 0.25 24.01
CA ILE A 132 -3.94 -0.94 23.93
C ILE A 132 -3.41 -1.89 22.87
N ILE A 133 -3.75 -3.18 22.92
CA ILE A 133 -3.41 -4.11 21.82
C ILE A 133 -4.55 -4.10 20.81
N ILE A 134 -4.19 -4.01 19.52
CA ILE A 134 -5.14 -4.30 18.44
C ILE A 134 -5.35 -5.81 18.39
N SER A 135 -6.58 -6.25 18.63
CA SER A 135 -6.95 -7.64 18.48
C SER A 135 -7.14 -7.96 17.00
N GLU A 136 -6.52 -9.04 16.51
CA GLU A 136 -6.62 -9.50 15.13
C GLU A 136 -7.45 -10.77 15.10
N GLY A 137 -8.53 -10.75 14.31
CA GLY A 137 -9.41 -11.91 14.14
C GLY A 137 -9.40 -12.43 12.71
N TYR A 138 -9.33 -13.75 12.58
CA TYR A 138 -9.52 -14.44 11.31
C TYR A 138 -10.84 -15.22 11.32
N GLY A 139 -11.58 -15.06 10.23
CA GLY A 139 -12.86 -15.70 10.01
C GLY A 139 -13.38 -15.39 8.61
N LEU A 140 -14.24 -16.27 8.12
CA LEU A 140 -14.86 -16.20 6.81
C LEU A 140 -16.37 -16.03 6.96
N THR A 141 -17.08 -15.77 5.86
CA THR A 141 -18.55 -15.72 5.92
C THR A 141 -19.09 -17.10 6.28
N GLU A 142 -18.48 -18.14 5.71
CA GLU A 142 -18.76 -19.55 5.92
C GLU A 142 -18.48 -20.03 7.35
N THR A 143 -17.65 -19.30 8.12
CA THR A 143 -17.40 -19.58 9.54
C THR A 143 -18.08 -18.57 10.48
N GLY A 144 -19.01 -17.78 9.97
CA GLY A 144 -19.72 -16.76 10.76
C GLY A 144 -18.79 -15.71 11.37
N ALA A 145 -17.75 -15.31 10.63
CA ALA A 145 -16.67 -14.40 11.02
C ALA A 145 -15.89 -14.85 12.27
N THR A 146 -15.96 -16.14 12.63
CA THR A 146 -15.32 -16.70 13.82
C THR A 146 -14.39 -17.83 13.41
N GLY A 147 -13.12 -17.72 13.77
CA GLY A 147 -12.11 -18.75 13.57
C GLY A 147 -11.10 -18.65 14.70
N THR A 148 -10.16 -17.72 14.55
CA THR A 148 -9.14 -17.39 15.57
C THR A 148 -9.23 -15.92 15.95
N CYS A 149 -8.76 -15.60 17.15
CA CYS A 149 -8.64 -14.24 17.64
C CYS A 149 -7.43 -14.08 18.56
N THR A 150 -6.66 -13.00 18.40
CA THR A 150 -5.59 -12.69 19.36
C THR A 150 -6.18 -12.30 20.72
N GLN A 151 -5.54 -12.76 21.78
CA GLN A 151 -5.95 -12.46 23.16
C GLN A 151 -5.50 -11.05 23.57
N LEU A 152 -6.22 -10.40 24.48
CA LEU A 152 -5.86 -9.05 24.96
C LEU A 152 -4.54 -9.00 25.75
N ILE A 153 -4.04 -10.16 26.15
CA ILE A 153 -2.76 -10.34 26.84
C ILE A 153 -1.65 -10.76 25.88
N GLN A 154 -1.97 -11.02 24.62
CA GLN A 154 -1.04 -11.49 23.61
C GLN A 154 -0.24 -10.32 23.00
N PHE A 155 1.04 -10.52 22.70
CA PHE A 155 1.91 -9.47 22.15
C PHE A 155 2.73 -9.91 20.92
N ASP A 156 2.58 -11.14 20.42
CA ASP A 156 3.00 -11.47 19.05
C ASP A 156 2.06 -10.81 18.04
N LEU A 157 2.59 -9.84 17.29
CA LEU A 157 1.87 -9.08 16.27
C LEU A 157 1.95 -9.78 14.89
N GLY A 158 0.95 -9.57 14.03
CA GLY A 158 0.94 -10.13 12.67
C GLY A 158 0.57 -11.62 12.62
N ASN A 159 -0.22 -12.07 13.59
CA ASN A 159 -0.92 -13.36 13.59
C ASN A 159 -2.35 -13.14 14.09
N THR A 160 -3.16 -14.20 14.06
CA THR A 160 -4.59 -14.15 14.36
C THR A 160 -4.94 -14.84 15.67
N GLY A 161 -3.94 -15.19 16.48
CA GLY A 161 -4.11 -15.83 17.78
C GLY A 161 -4.64 -17.25 17.74
N CYS A 162 -5.25 -17.66 18.83
CA CYS A 162 -5.73 -19.03 19.03
C CYS A 162 -7.18 -19.21 18.56
N PRO A 163 -7.66 -20.45 18.39
CA PRO A 163 -9.07 -20.73 18.10
C PRO A 163 -10.02 -20.13 19.13
N TYR A 164 -11.19 -19.70 18.67
CA TYR A 164 -12.28 -19.27 19.55
C TYR A 164 -12.90 -20.47 20.29
N PHE A 165 -13.63 -20.23 21.38
CA PHE A 165 -14.29 -21.30 22.13
C PHE A 165 -15.24 -22.12 21.25
N GLY A 166 -15.11 -23.44 21.30
CA GLY A 166 -15.91 -24.37 20.50
C GLY A 166 -15.51 -24.47 19.02
N VAL A 167 -14.41 -23.81 18.63
CA VAL A 167 -13.84 -23.90 17.27
C VAL A 167 -12.66 -24.86 17.28
N GLU A 168 -12.70 -25.83 16.37
CA GLU A 168 -11.59 -26.73 16.11
C GLU A 168 -10.93 -26.36 14.79
N ILE A 169 -9.59 -26.30 14.78
CA ILE A 169 -8.82 -25.95 13.60
C ILE A 169 -7.71 -26.97 13.41
N ARG A 170 -7.55 -27.47 12.18
CA ARG A 170 -6.42 -28.32 11.79
C ARG A 170 -5.77 -27.80 10.51
N LEU A 171 -4.51 -28.18 10.29
CA LEU A 171 -3.83 -27.96 9.02
C LEU A 171 -3.85 -29.24 8.19
N CYS A 172 -4.10 -29.12 6.90
CA CYS A 172 -3.98 -30.20 5.93
C CYS A 172 -2.83 -29.90 4.97
N SER A 173 -1.92 -30.86 4.75
CA SER A 173 -0.84 -30.68 3.79
C SER A 173 -1.39 -30.42 2.38
N ILE A 174 -0.69 -29.59 1.61
CA ILE A 174 -0.98 -29.28 0.21
C ILE A 174 0.25 -29.66 -0.62
N PRO A 175 0.44 -30.96 -0.98
CA PRO A 175 1.64 -31.42 -1.66
C PRO A 175 1.92 -30.71 -2.98
N GLU A 176 0.87 -30.34 -3.73
CA GLU A 176 1.00 -29.59 -4.98
C GLU A 176 1.55 -28.17 -4.80
N MET A 177 1.54 -27.66 -3.56
CA MET A 177 2.06 -26.34 -3.17
C MET A 177 3.28 -26.38 -2.24
N ASP A 178 3.84 -27.58 -2.00
CA ASP A 178 4.99 -27.78 -1.12
C ASP A 178 4.77 -27.25 0.32
N TYR A 179 3.52 -27.39 0.80
CA TYR A 179 3.15 -27.10 2.19
C TYR A 179 2.85 -28.41 2.91
N TYR A 180 3.59 -28.69 3.98
CA TYR A 180 3.38 -29.88 4.79
C TYR A 180 3.23 -29.55 6.27
N ILE A 181 2.38 -30.34 6.94
CA ILE A 181 2.26 -30.31 8.40
C ILE A 181 3.55 -30.74 9.11
N THR A 182 4.52 -31.28 8.37
CA THR A 182 5.85 -31.66 8.86
C THR A 182 6.91 -30.58 8.64
N ASP A 183 6.55 -29.46 7.99
CA ASP A 183 7.48 -28.37 7.70
C ASP A 183 8.12 -27.80 8.97
N LYS A 184 9.36 -27.31 8.82
CA LYS A 184 10.15 -26.68 9.88
C LYS A 184 10.52 -25.25 9.47
N PRO A 185 10.59 -24.29 10.41
CA PRO A 185 10.41 -24.45 11.87
C PRO A 185 8.96 -24.71 12.31
N TYR A 186 7.98 -24.37 11.47
CA TYR A 186 6.55 -24.43 11.82
C TYR A 186 5.75 -25.22 10.77
N PRO A 187 4.73 -25.99 11.21
CA PRO A 187 3.87 -26.75 10.31
C PRO A 187 3.02 -25.82 9.45
N ARG A 188 2.84 -26.15 8.16
CA ARG A 188 2.09 -25.33 7.20
C ARG A 188 1.05 -26.18 6.46
N GLY A 189 -0.06 -25.58 6.06
CA GLY A 189 -1.09 -26.28 5.30
C GLY A 189 -2.36 -25.48 5.09
N GLU A 190 -3.34 -26.07 4.40
CA GLU A 190 -4.69 -25.54 4.29
C GLU A 190 -5.35 -25.56 5.68
N ILE A 191 -5.95 -24.44 6.04
CA ILE A 191 -6.69 -24.30 7.28
C ILE A 191 -8.05 -24.98 7.11
N LEU A 192 -8.37 -25.89 8.02
CA LEU A 192 -9.65 -26.57 8.08
C LEU A 192 -10.33 -26.19 9.40
N VAL A 193 -11.61 -25.84 9.35
CA VAL A 193 -12.35 -25.33 10.53
C VAL A 193 -13.59 -26.16 10.80
N ARG A 194 -13.80 -26.58 12.04
CA ARG A 194 -15.03 -27.24 12.50
C ARG A 194 -15.59 -26.51 13.72
N GLY A 195 -16.92 -26.46 13.82
CA GLY A 195 -17.61 -25.91 14.97
C GLY A 195 -19.02 -25.44 14.64
N PRO A 196 -19.82 -25.07 15.66
CA PRO A 196 -21.22 -24.67 15.49
C PRO A 196 -21.40 -23.37 14.69
N GLN A 197 -20.34 -22.58 14.53
CA GLN A 197 -20.33 -21.33 13.76
C GLN A 197 -20.32 -21.55 12.24
N ASN A 198 -19.95 -22.74 11.77
CA ASN A 198 -19.89 -23.01 10.35
C ASN A 198 -21.30 -22.92 9.74
N PHE A 199 -21.39 -22.32 8.56
CA PHE A 199 -22.62 -22.30 7.78
C PHE A 199 -23.12 -23.71 7.46
N ILE A 200 -24.41 -23.82 7.16
CA ILE A 200 -25.02 -25.10 6.76
C ILE A 200 -24.77 -25.45 5.28
N GLY A 201 -24.32 -24.48 4.48
CA GLY A 201 -24.05 -24.67 3.05
C GLY A 201 -24.37 -23.44 2.20
N TYR A 202 -24.10 -23.57 0.90
CA TYR A 202 -24.40 -22.57 -0.11
C TYR A 202 -25.85 -22.71 -0.59
N PHE A 203 -26.54 -21.58 -0.73
CA PHE A 203 -27.96 -21.56 -1.11
C PHE A 203 -28.17 -22.14 -2.51
N LYS A 204 -28.96 -23.22 -2.61
CA LYS A 204 -29.28 -23.95 -3.85
C LYS A 204 -28.06 -24.53 -4.60
N ASP A 205 -26.95 -24.73 -3.91
CA ASP A 205 -25.74 -25.31 -4.49
C ASP A 205 -25.24 -26.46 -3.61
N GLU A 206 -25.89 -27.61 -3.75
CA GLU A 206 -25.54 -28.82 -2.99
C GLU A 206 -24.16 -29.36 -3.35
N GLU A 207 -23.72 -29.19 -4.60
CA GLU A 207 -22.42 -29.68 -5.07
C GLU A 207 -21.30 -28.91 -4.38
N SER A 208 -21.33 -27.57 -4.45
CA SER A 208 -20.35 -26.74 -3.74
C SER A 208 -20.45 -26.91 -2.23
N THR A 209 -21.65 -27.14 -1.69
CA THR A 209 -21.83 -27.41 -0.25
C THR A 209 -21.13 -28.70 0.16
N LYS A 210 -21.33 -29.79 -0.58
CA LYS A 210 -20.67 -31.07 -0.30
C LYS A 210 -19.15 -30.96 -0.48
N ALA A 211 -18.68 -30.24 -1.49
CA ALA A 211 -17.26 -30.03 -1.75
C ALA A 211 -16.57 -29.13 -0.71
N ALA A 212 -17.32 -28.28 -0.01
CA ALA A 212 -16.80 -27.37 1.00
C ALA A 212 -16.41 -28.06 2.32
N PHE A 213 -16.94 -29.25 2.59
CA PHE A 213 -16.63 -30.02 3.79
C PHE A 213 -15.84 -31.28 3.45
N ASP A 214 -14.95 -31.69 4.34
CA ASP A 214 -14.34 -33.02 4.26
C ASP A 214 -15.16 -34.10 5.00
N GLU A 215 -14.63 -35.32 5.01
CA GLU A 215 -15.26 -36.49 5.61
C GLU A 215 -15.48 -36.35 7.13
N ASP A 216 -14.67 -35.53 7.81
CA ASP A 216 -14.75 -35.27 9.26
C ASP A 216 -15.62 -34.04 9.59
N HIS A 217 -16.32 -33.49 8.59
CA HIS A 217 -17.11 -32.26 8.64
C HIS A 217 -16.30 -31.00 8.99
N PHE A 218 -15.01 -30.96 8.64
CA PHE A 218 -14.28 -29.70 8.62
C PHE A 218 -14.55 -28.94 7.33
N PHE A 219 -14.82 -27.65 7.46
CA PHE A 219 -14.91 -26.71 6.36
C PHE A 219 -13.52 -26.40 5.81
N ARG A 220 -13.37 -26.53 4.49
CA ARG A 220 -12.18 -26.21 3.71
C ARG A 220 -12.14 -24.71 3.43
N THR A 221 -11.29 -23.97 4.14
CA THR A 221 -11.28 -22.50 4.04
C THR A 221 -10.72 -22.01 2.71
N GLY A 222 -9.90 -22.83 2.03
CA GLY A 222 -9.11 -22.39 0.88
C GLY A 222 -8.02 -21.38 1.26
N ASP A 223 -7.66 -21.27 2.54
CA ASP A 223 -6.64 -20.37 3.07
C ASP A 223 -5.49 -21.20 3.65
N VAL A 224 -4.25 -20.76 3.46
CA VAL A 224 -3.04 -21.44 3.94
C VAL A 224 -2.54 -20.73 5.20
N GLY A 225 -2.24 -21.52 6.23
CA GLY A 225 -1.75 -21.01 7.51
C GLY A 225 -0.63 -21.84 8.08
N MET A 226 -0.08 -21.33 9.18
CA MET A 226 0.91 -22.03 9.99
C MET A 226 0.68 -21.76 11.48
N TRP A 227 1.00 -22.75 12.31
CA TRP A 227 0.98 -22.60 13.77
C TRP A 227 2.35 -22.13 14.26
N VAL A 228 2.36 -20.98 14.94
CA VAL A 228 3.56 -20.44 15.58
C VAL A 228 3.34 -20.39 17.09
N PRO A 229 4.40 -20.52 17.92
CA PRO A 229 4.28 -20.32 19.35
C PRO A 229 3.70 -18.94 19.66
N GLY A 230 2.66 -18.88 20.49
CA GLY A 230 2.10 -17.60 20.95
C GLY A 230 3.05 -16.91 21.91
N VAL A 231 3.10 -15.57 21.87
CA VAL A 231 3.91 -14.76 22.80
C VAL A 231 2.98 -13.87 23.60
N TYR A 232 2.97 -14.05 24.91
CA TYR A 232 2.04 -13.36 25.81
C TYR A 232 2.79 -12.34 26.68
N ARG A 233 2.08 -11.30 27.15
CA ARG A 233 2.63 -10.34 28.11
C ARG A 233 3.13 -11.08 29.35
N ASN A 234 4.27 -10.64 29.88
CA ASN A 234 4.95 -11.23 31.03
C ASN A 234 5.50 -12.65 30.80
N ASP A 235 5.84 -13.02 29.57
CA ASP A 235 6.52 -14.30 29.24
C ASP A 235 7.91 -14.47 29.90
N ASP A 236 8.39 -13.45 30.63
CA ASP A 236 9.57 -13.54 31.50
C ASP A 236 9.29 -14.40 32.76
N ASP A 237 8.02 -14.69 33.07
CA ASP A 237 7.62 -15.60 34.16
C ASP A 237 7.49 -17.04 33.64
N PRO A 238 8.42 -17.96 34.01
CA PRO A 238 8.38 -19.35 33.57
C PRO A 238 7.14 -20.13 34.04
N THR A 239 6.35 -19.59 34.97
CA THR A 239 5.09 -20.19 35.44
C THR A 239 3.86 -19.71 34.67
N SER A 240 3.98 -18.66 33.84
CA SER A 240 2.89 -18.03 33.08
C SER A 240 2.94 -18.39 31.58
N LYS A 241 3.39 -19.60 31.23
CA LYS A 241 3.31 -20.07 29.84
C LYS A 241 1.89 -20.44 29.49
N ILE A 242 1.20 -19.53 28.81
CA ILE A 242 -0.06 -19.85 28.13
C ILE A 242 0.31 -20.69 26.91
N PRO A 243 -0.03 -22.00 26.87
CA PRO A 243 0.49 -22.92 25.86
C PRO A 243 -0.31 -22.84 24.55
N LEU A 244 -0.86 -21.67 24.22
CA LEU A 244 -1.72 -21.49 23.08
C LEU A 244 -0.89 -20.95 21.92
N ASP A 245 -0.70 -21.82 20.92
CA ASP A 245 -0.13 -21.43 19.64
C ASP A 245 -1.05 -20.45 18.90
N SER A 246 -0.43 -19.60 18.10
CA SER A 246 -1.07 -18.60 17.27
C SER A 246 -1.14 -19.07 15.82
N LEU A 247 -2.30 -18.91 15.20
CA LEU A 247 -2.46 -19.14 13.77
C LEU A 247 -1.97 -17.91 13.01
N LYS A 248 -0.97 -18.09 12.14
CA LYS A 248 -0.52 -17.07 11.20
C LYS A 248 -0.98 -17.42 9.80
N ILE A 249 -1.72 -16.51 9.17
CA ILE A 249 -2.19 -16.66 7.79
C ILE A 249 -1.02 -16.37 6.86
N ILE A 250 -0.81 -17.25 5.88
CA ILE A 250 0.22 -17.10 4.86
C ILE A 250 -0.38 -16.38 3.65
N ASP A 251 -1.39 -16.97 3.01
CA ASP A 251 -2.15 -16.39 1.90
C ASP A 251 -3.34 -17.32 1.56
N ARG A 252 -4.17 -16.95 0.58
CA ARG A 252 -5.21 -17.81 -0.01
C ARG A 252 -4.58 -18.88 -0.89
N ARG A 253 -5.07 -20.12 -0.82
CA ARG A 253 -4.68 -21.22 -1.73
C ARG A 253 -4.81 -20.82 -3.21
N LYS A 254 -5.84 -20.06 -3.56
CA LYS A 254 -6.08 -19.56 -4.94
C LYS A 254 -5.18 -18.37 -5.34
N ASN A 255 -4.58 -17.66 -4.40
CA ASN A 255 -3.71 -16.52 -4.68
C ASN A 255 -2.24 -16.92 -4.77
N ILE A 256 -1.86 -18.06 -4.19
CA ILE A 256 -0.51 -18.57 -4.30
C ILE A 256 -0.38 -19.24 -5.66
N PHE A 257 0.64 -18.84 -6.41
CA PHE A 257 0.93 -19.44 -7.69
C PHE A 257 2.41 -19.81 -7.79
N LYS A 258 2.68 -20.80 -8.65
CA LYS A 258 4.02 -21.37 -8.86
C LYS A 258 4.60 -20.78 -10.14
N LEU A 259 5.83 -20.29 -10.10
CA LEU A 259 6.59 -19.88 -11.29
C LEU A 259 7.24 -21.09 -11.98
N SER A 260 7.75 -20.92 -13.20
CA SER A 260 8.27 -22.04 -14.01
C SER A 260 9.49 -22.74 -13.40
N GLN A 261 10.28 -22.05 -12.59
CA GLN A 261 11.40 -22.60 -11.83
C GLN A 261 10.98 -23.41 -10.58
N GLY A 262 9.68 -23.45 -10.28
CA GLY A 262 9.13 -24.23 -9.19
C GLY A 262 8.91 -23.49 -7.87
N GLU A 263 9.32 -22.23 -7.79
CA GLU A 263 9.13 -21.37 -6.61
C GLU A 263 7.68 -20.89 -6.48
N PHE A 264 7.17 -20.85 -5.26
CA PHE A 264 5.82 -20.39 -4.94
C PHE A 264 5.82 -18.92 -4.52
N ILE A 265 4.82 -18.18 -4.98
CA ILE A 265 4.65 -16.75 -4.72
C ILE A 265 3.39 -16.53 -3.90
N CYS A 266 3.54 -15.93 -2.73
CA CYS A 266 2.41 -15.41 -1.94
C CYS A 266 2.15 -13.96 -2.37
N ALA A 267 1.19 -13.77 -3.27
CA ALA A 267 0.96 -12.48 -3.91
C ALA A 267 0.58 -11.38 -2.91
N GLU A 268 -0.31 -11.65 -1.95
CA GLU A 268 -0.77 -10.63 -0.99
C GLU A 268 0.37 -10.16 -0.09
N ARG A 269 1.20 -11.09 0.38
CA ARG A 269 2.37 -10.78 1.20
C ARG A 269 3.33 -9.82 0.49
N ILE A 270 3.60 -10.06 -0.79
CA ILE A 270 4.52 -9.22 -1.58
C ILE A 270 3.88 -7.87 -1.92
N GLU A 271 2.60 -7.87 -2.26
CA GLU A 271 1.84 -6.64 -2.52
C GLU A 271 1.79 -5.73 -1.29
N ASP A 272 1.61 -6.30 -0.10
CA ASP A 272 1.58 -5.55 1.16
C ASP A 272 2.93 -4.88 1.43
N ILE A 273 4.04 -5.61 1.29
CA ILE A 273 5.40 -5.07 1.45
C ILE A 273 5.65 -3.90 0.49
N PHE A 274 5.32 -4.06 -0.80
CA PHE A 274 5.55 -2.98 -1.76
C PHE A 274 4.62 -1.78 -1.54
N THR A 275 3.36 -1.99 -1.17
CA THR A 275 2.43 -0.89 -0.84
C THR A 275 2.90 -0.13 0.41
N GLU A 276 3.55 -0.82 1.33
CA GLU A 276 3.99 -0.28 2.61
C GLU A 276 5.25 0.56 2.50
N TYR A 277 6.29 0.05 1.82
CA TYR A 277 7.61 0.65 1.83
C TYR A 277 7.94 1.47 0.58
N ASN A 278 7.10 1.43 -0.47
CA ASN A 278 7.32 2.20 -1.68
C ASN A 278 6.37 3.40 -1.75
N PRO A 279 6.84 4.64 -1.50
CA PRO A 279 5.98 5.82 -1.46
C PRO A 279 5.38 6.18 -2.83
N TYR A 280 5.96 5.68 -3.93
CA TYR A 280 5.48 5.96 -5.29
C TYR A 280 4.35 5.02 -5.72
N ILE A 281 3.98 4.04 -4.89
CA ILE A 281 2.98 3.03 -5.20
C ILE A 281 1.76 3.22 -4.30
N LYS A 282 0.63 3.55 -4.92
CA LYS A 282 -0.64 3.72 -4.21
C LYS A 282 -1.42 2.40 -4.09
N GLN A 283 -1.39 1.60 -5.15
CA GLN A 283 -1.99 0.27 -5.20
C GLN A 283 -1.13 -0.64 -6.09
N ILE A 284 -0.95 -1.90 -5.70
CA ILE A 284 -0.20 -2.89 -6.50
C ILE A 284 -0.88 -4.26 -6.46
N MET A 285 -0.76 -5.02 -7.53
CA MET A 285 -1.11 -6.43 -7.63
C MET A 285 0.03 -7.14 -8.36
N VAL A 286 0.49 -8.29 -7.88
CA VAL A 286 1.54 -9.05 -8.57
C VAL A 286 0.95 -10.32 -9.15
N TYR A 287 1.42 -10.69 -10.35
CA TYR A 287 1.02 -11.94 -10.98
C TYR A 287 2.12 -12.47 -11.89
N GLY A 288 2.30 -13.79 -11.87
CA GLY A 288 3.15 -14.52 -12.80
C GLY A 288 2.44 -15.79 -13.25
N PRO A 289 2.30 -16.06 -14.56
CA PRO A 289 1.78 -17.35 -15.01
C PRO A 289 2.80 -18.46 -14.68
N SER A 290 2.33 -19.70 -14.59
CA SER A 290 3.19 -20.85 -14.27
C SER A 290 4.25 -21.17 -15.31
N THR A 291 4.12 -20.61 -16.51
CA THR A 291 5.11 -20.71 -17.59
C THR A 291 6.22 -19.66 -17.47
N ALA A 292 6.03 -18.60 -16.70
CA ALA A 292 7.01 -17.51 -16.58
C ALA A 292 7.95 -17.72 -15.39
N SER A 293 9.19 -17.25 -15.55
CA SER A 293 10.22 -17.29 -14.50
C SER A 293 10.25 -16.05 -13.60
N ALA A 294 9.37 -15.08 -13.86
CA ALA A 294 9.33 -13.81 -13.14
C ALA A 294 7.91 -13.24 -13.04
N LEU A 295 7.76 -12.26 -12.15
CA LEU A 295 6.51 -11.57 -11.87
C LEU A 295 6.35 -10.30 -12.72
N VAL A 296 5.09 -9.98 -13.01
CA VAL A 296 4.67 -8.66 -13.49
C VAL A 296 3.83 -7.98 -12.41
N ALA A 297 4.15 -6.72 -12.12
CA ALA A 297 3.39 -5.88 -11.22
C ALA A 297 2.36 -5.06 -11.99
N PHE A 298 1.12 -5.04 -11.54
CA PHE A 298 0.07 -4.12 -11.95
C PHE A 298 0.03 -3.03 -10.89
N THR A 299 0.23 -1.76 -11.24
CA THR A 299 0.37 -0.69 -10.25
C THR A 299 -0.48 0.53 -10.59
N VAL A 300 -1.00 1.18 -9.57
CA VAL A 300 -1.48 2.56 -9.63
C VAL A 300 -0.45 3.40 -8.89
N PRO A 301 0.33 4.23 -9.59
CA PRO A 301 1.30 5.11 -8.97
C PRO A 301 0.64 6.18 -8.10
N ASP A 302 1.38 6.72 -7.14
CA ASP A 302 1.01 7.99 -6.53
C ASP A 302 1.37 9.14 -7.49
N TRP A 303 0.44 9.42 -8.40
CA TRP A 303 0.60 10.43 -9.45
C TRP A 303 0.87 11.83 -8.89
N ASP A 304 0.28 12.15 -7.74
CA ASP A 304 0.41 13.46 -7.13
C ASP A 304 1.86 13.61 -6.59
N LEU A 305 2.36 12.60 -5.87
CA LEU A 305 3.75 12.56 -5.41
C LEU A 305 4.78 12.56 -6.56
N MET A 306 4.52 11.81 -7.64
CA MET A 306 5.45 11.72 -8.77
C MET A 306 5.62 13.07 -9.48
N LEU A 307 4.54 13.84 -9.64
CA LEU A 307 4.58 15.13 -10.33
C LEU A 307 5.08 16.27 -9.44
N ASP A 308 4.83 16.21 -8.13
CA ASP A 308 5.37 17.19 -7.18
C ASP A 308 6.92 17.15 -7.16
N LYS A 309 7.51 15.95 -7.20
CA LYS A 309 8.97 15.80 -7.30
C LYS A 309 9.56 16.25 -8.64
N GLU A 310 8.78 16.21 -9.72
CA GLU A 310 9.19 16.77 -11.02
C GLU A 310 9.19 18.31 -10.99
N ARG A 311 8.24 18.91 -10.28
CA ARG A 311 8.09 20.38 -10.12
C ARG A 311 9.10 21.01 -9.16
N GLU A 312 9.48 20.29 -8.10
CA GLU A 312 10.52 20.72 -7.17
C GLU A 312 11.92 20.74 -7.80
N GLY A 313 12.04 20.26 -9.04
CA GLY A 313 13.30 19.91 -9.67
C GLY A 313 13.79 18.63 -9.02
N ILE A 314 13.75 17.52 -9.75
CA ILE A 314 14.52 16.34 -9.37
C ILE A 314 15.96 16.84 -9.29
N GLN A 315 16.49 17.07 -8.09
CA GLN A 315 17.94 17.12 -7.91
C GLN A 315 18.43 15.85 -8.59
N GLU A 316 19.25 16.02 -9.62
CA GLU A 316 20.04 14.95 -10.22
C GLU A 316 20.99 14.41 -9.13
N ASP A 317 20.43 13.80 -8.10
CA ASP A 317 21.12 13.00 -7.13
C ASP A 317 21.47 11.73 -7.88
N LYS A 318 22.61 11.83 -8.56
CA LYS A 318 23.50 10.75 -8.95
C LYS A 318 22.73 9.44 -9.07
N VAL A 319 22.33 9.12 -10.31
CA VAL A 319 22.26 7.73 -10.74
C VAL A 319 23.67 7.17 -10.54
N GLY A 320 24.00 6.85 -9.30
CA GLY A 320 25.21 6.19 -8.91
C GLY A 320 25.22 4.88 -9.66
N GLU A 321 26.38 4.53 -10.16
CA GLU A 321 26.66 3.25 -10.76
C GLU A 321 26.20 2.12 -9.84
N TRP A 322 25.02 1.55 -10.11
CA TRP A 322 24.54 0.35 -9.43
C TRP A 322 23.84 -0.55 -10.44
N GLY A 323 24.48 -1.68 -10.77
CA GLY A 323 23.89 -2.81 -11.50
C GLY A 323 23.94 -2.74 -13.03
N ASN A 324 24.96 -3.41 -13.60
CA ASN A 324 25.21 -3.74 -15.01
C ASN A 324 24.80 -2.72 -16.08
N GLY A 325 25.73 -1.82 -16.40
CA GLY A 325 26.10 -1.14 -17.66
C GLY A 325 25.25 -1.14 -18.95
N ALA A 326 24.10 -1.80 -19.04
CA ALA A 326 23.22 -1.84 -20.21
C ALA A 326 22.42 -0.54 -20.40
N VAL A 327 22.22 0.24 -19.32
CA VAL A 327 21.38 1.45 -19.33
C VAL A 327 22.04 2.62 -20.08
N LYS A 328 23.37 2.69 -20.13
CA LYS A 328 24.10 3.79 -20.80
C LYS A 328 24.02 3.69 -22.33
N LEU A 329 24.17 2.49 -22.88
CA LEU A 329 24.07 2.22 -24.33
C LEU A 329 22.64 2.47 -24.86
N TRP A 330 21.63 2.13 -24.07
CA TRP A 330 20.22 2.35 -24.40
C TRP A 330 19.83 3.84 -24.43
N TRP A 331 20.38 4.62 -23.50
CA TRP A 331 20.11 6.06 -23.40
C TRP A 331 20.72 6.86 -24.58
N GLU A 332 21.88 6.45 -25.07
CA GLU A 332 22.50 7.09 -26.23
C GLU A 332 21.85 6.70 -27.55
N GLN A 333 21.39 5.44 -27.70
CA GLN A 333 20.66 4.99 -28.89
C GLN A 333 19.28 5.64 -29.03
N GLY A 334 18.51 5.77 -27.94
CA GLY A 334 17.20 6.43 -27.96
C GLY A 334 17.25 7.92 -28.32
N LYS A 335 18.32 8.63 -27.92
CA LYS A 335 18.54 10.03 -28.33
C LYS A 335 18.86 10.17 -29.83
N ILE A 336 19.50 9.17 -30.44
CA ILE A 336 19.80 9.14 -31.87
C ILE A 336 18.51 8.89 -32.67
N GLU A 337 17.66 7.96 -32.23
CA GLU A 337 16.39 7.64 -32.89
C GLU A 337 15.37 8.79 -32.82
N LEU A 338 15.33 9.51 -31.70
CA LEU A 338 14.46 10.69 -31.54
C LEU A 338 14.91 11.87 -32.41
N LYS A 339 16.23 12.09 -32.57
CA LYS A 339 16.76 13.11 -33.49
C LYS A 339 16.54 12.77 -34.98
N GLN A 340 16.38 11.49 -35.32
CA GLN A 340 16.13 11.06 -36.70
C GLN A 340 14.64 11.14 -37.10
N LYS A 341 13.72 11.27 -36.13
CA LYS A 341 12.27 11.34 -36.37
C LYS A 341 11.71 12.77 -36.52
N GLU A 342 12.52 13.82 -36.37
CA GLU A 342 12.07 15.18 -36.69
C GLU A 342 12.06 15.43 -38.21
N PRO A 343 10.93 15.82 -38.83
CA PRO A 343 10.92 16.20 -40.23
C PRO A 343 11.64 17.53 -40.44
N LYS A 344 12.70 17.53 -41.27
CA LYS A 344 13.49 18.71 -41.67
C LYS A 344 12.59 19.80 -42.27
N LYS A 345 12.30 20.87 -41.52
CA LYS A 345 11.89 22.16 -42.09
C LYS A 345 13.14 22.97 -42.40
N GLU A 346 13.64 22.86 -43.63
CA GLU A 346 14.78 23.66 -44.09
C GLU A 346 14.30 24.91 -44.84
N LYS A 347 14.63 26.07 -44.25
CA LYS A 347 14.30 27.43 -44.65
C LYS A 347 14.99 27.80 -45.96
N LYS A 348 14.24 28.42 -46.89
CA LYS A 348 14.84 29.23 -47.97
C LYS A 348 15.62 30.39 -47.36
N ARG A 349 16.90 30.46 -47.71
CA ARG A 349 17.83 31.56 -47.48
C ARG A 349 17.29 32.86 -48.10
N GLN A 350 17.32 33.96 -47.36
CA GLN A 350 17.69 35.26 -47.93
C GLN A 350 18.58 36.01 -46.94
N THR A 351 19.68 36.49 -47.51
CA THR A 351 20.92 37.00 -46.93
C THR A 351 20.72 38.40 -46.36
N GLN A 352 21.31 38.67 -45.19
CA GLN A 352 21.54 40.05 -44.74
C GLN A 352 22.78 40.59 -45.45
N GLU A 353 22.63 41.69 -46.17
CA GLU A 353 23.73 42.60 -46.50
C GLU A 353 23.37 44.00 -45.98
N LYS A 354 24.34 44.60 -45.29
CA LYS A 354 24.28 45.88 -44.58
C LYS A 354 24.08 47.06 -45.54
N THR A 355 23.36 48.10 -45.11
CA THR A 355 23.89 49.48 -45.17
C THR A 355 23.09 50.42 -44.25
N GLU A 356 23.83 51.38 -43.68
CA GLU A 356 23.39 52.50 -42.85
C GLU A 356 22.43 53.47 -43.58
N ILE A 357 21.64 54.24 -42.83
CA ILE A 357 21.71 55.71 -42.70
C ILE A 357 20.50 56.20 -41.88
N GLU A 358 20.78 57.24 -41.11
CA GLU A 358 20.02 57.91 -40.05
C GLU A 358 18.89 58.86 -40.61
N PRO A 359 18.24 59.73 -39.81
CA PRO A 359 16.80 59.73 -39.55
C PRO A 359 16.05 60.93 -40.18
N THR A 360 14.70 60.94 -40.14
CA THR A 360 13.93 62.21 -40.06
C THR A 360 12.44 62.01 -39.74
N ILE A 361 12.00 62.74 -38.71
CA ILE A 361 10.62 63.12 -38.32
C ILE A 361 10.15 64.20 -39.34
N PRO A 362 8.87 64.37 -39.78
CA PRO A 362 7.77 64.93 -38.95
C PRO A 362 6.31 64.52 -39.30
N VAL A 363 5.37 64.53 -38.32
CA VAL A 363 4.23 65.48 -38.10
C VAL A 363 3.17 65.35 -39.23
N GLU A 364 1.86 65.14 -39.02
CA GLU A 364 0.90 66.01 -38.32
C GLU A 364 -0.54 65.41 -38.33
N ASN A 365 -1.28 65.75 -37.26
CA ASN A 365 -2.72 66.00 -37.05
C ASN A 365 -3.84 65.41 -37.93
N ASP A 366 -4.94 64.97 -37.28
CA ASP A 366 -6.15 65.78 -37.03
C ASP A 366 -7.24 64.90 -36.36
N ASN A 367 -7.64 65.19 -35.11
CA ASN A 367 -8.72 66.09 -34.66
C ASN A 367 -10.15 65.47 -34.64
N ASN A 368 -10.68 65.25 -33.43
CA ASN A 368 -11.82 65.96 -32.83
C ASN A 368 -12.36 65.17 -31.61
N LYS A 369 -12.29 65.75 -30.40
CA LYS A 369 -13.35 66.49 -29.66
C LYS A 369 -14.48 65.56 -29.18
N GLU A 370 -14.96 65.62 -27.93
CA GLU A 370 -15.12 66.76 -27.04
C GLU A 370 -15.48 66.27 -25.62
N GLN A 371 -14.96 66.96 -24.58
CA GLN A 371 -15.61 67.46 -23.35
C GLN A 371 -16.55 66.52 -22.54
N LYS A 372 -16.67 66.53 -21.21
CA LYS A 372 -16.32 67.30 -20.00
C LYS A 372 -17.11 66.51 -18.90
N ASN A 373 -16.92 66.55 -17.59
CA ASN A 373 -16.22 67.39 -16.64
C ASN A 373 -16.38 66.67 -15.28
N GLU A 374 -15.39 66.86 -14.40
CA GLU A 374 -15.56 67.20 -12.96
C GLU A 374 -16.24 66.16 -12.03
N LYS A 375 -15.79 65.93 -10.79
CA LYS A 375 -14.87 66.65 -9.91
C LYS A 375 -14.63 65.77 -8.66
N GLU A 376 -13.42 65.91 -8.11
CA GLU A 376 -13.07 66.15 -6.69
C GLU A 376 -13.70 65.28 -5.58
N ASP A 377 -13.06 64.96 -4.48
CA ASP A 377 -11.66 64.98 -3.98
C ASP A 377 -11.76 64.35 -2.57
N ASP A 378 -10.64 64.37 -1.85
CA ASP A 378 -10.44 64.18 -0.40
C ASP A 378 -9.96 62.76 -0.03
N GLU A 379 -8.64 62.53 0.05
CA GLU A 379 -7.70 62.89 1.16
C GLU A 379 -8.02 62.06 2.43
N GLU A 380 -7.09 61.43 3.17
CA GLU A 380 -5.66 61.65 3.36
C GLU A 380 -5.03 60.50 4.20
N SER A 381 -3.72 60.32 4.06
CA SER A 381 -2.73 59.93 5.12
C SER A 381 -2.53 58.46 5.65
N ILE A 382 -1.69 57.74 4.89
CA ILE A 382 -0.46 56.94 5.19
C ILE A 382 0.18 57.08 6.62
N PRO A 383 1.15 56.23 7.13
CA PRO A 383 1.34 54.76 7.22
C PRO A 383 1.71 54.26 8.66
N LYS A 384 1.85 52.92 8.89
CA LYS A 384 3.06 52.27 9.49
C LYS A 384 2.92 50.75 9.76
N THR A 385 3.77 49.97 9.06
CA THR A 385 4.55 48.79 9.50
C THR A 385 3.92 47.71 10.40
N SER A 386 3.85 46.46 9.89
CA SER A 386 4.74 45.34 10.26
C SER A 386 4.09 43.95 10.07
N ASN A 387 4.93 43.00 9.63
CA ASN A 387 4.85 41.54 9.82
C ASN A 387 3.99 40.66 8.89
N THR A 388 4.74 40.09 7.92
CA THR A 388 4.79 38.69 7.47
C THR A 388 3.52 38.00 6.92
N PRO A 389 3.58 37.47 5.68
CA PRO A 389 2.47 36.73 5.08
C PRO A 389 2.36 35.31 5.66
N ASN A 390 1.13 34.91 5.98
CA ASN A 390 0.77 33.52 6.22
C ASN A 390 1.14 32.67 4.99
N SER A 391 2.10 31.77 5.14
CA SER A 391 2.37 30.70 4.19
C SER A 391 1.32 29.58 4.35
N THR A 392 0.11 29.83 3.87
CA THR A 392 -0.79 28.74 3.46
C THR A 392 -0.22 28.13 2.19
N SER A 393 0.31 26.91 2.26
CA SER A 393 0.76 26.17 1.08
C SER A 393 -0.42 26.02 0.12
N ALA A 394 -0.29 26.52 -1.10
CA ALA A 394 -1.30 26.47 -2.16
C ALA A 394 -1.53 25.05 -2.74
N LEU A 395 -1.27 23.99 -1.95
CA LEU A 395 -1.19 22.61 -2.42
C LEU A 395 -2.16 21.63 -1.74
N GLU A 396 -3.03 22.08 -0.84
CA GLU A 396 -4.15 21.22 -0.39
C GLU A 396 -5.24 21.20 -1.46
N GLY A 397 -5.16 20.23 -2.38
CA GLY A 397 -6.31 19.82 -3.21
C GLY A 397 -6.09 19.70 -4.73
N PHE A 398 -4.88 19.82 -5.25
CA PHE A 398 -4.64 19.68 -6.70
C PHE A 398 -4.48 18.19 -7.08
N GLN A 399 -5.55 17.56 -7.56
CA GLN A 399 -5.46 16.24 -8.20
C GLN A 399 -4.94 16.38 -9.62
N VAL A 400 -4.00 15.52 -9.99
CA VAL A 400 -3.46 15.47 -11.37
C VAL A 400 -4.59 15.12 -12.37
N PRO A 401 -4.76 15.88 -13.47
CA PRO A 401 -5.79 15.61 -14.46
C PRO A 401 -5.64 14.22 -15.09
N LEU A 402 -6.76 13.48 -15.19
CA LEU A 402 -6.80 12.14 -15.77
C LEU A 402 -6.12 12.02 -17.16
N PRO A 403 -6.28 12.97 -18.10
CA PRO A 403 -5.63 12.87 -19.41
C PRO A 403 -4.09 12.80 -19.35
N LEU A 404 -3.48 13.44 -18.36
CA LEU A 404 -2.04 13.39 -18.16
C LEU A 404 -1.60 12.03 -17.60
N ARG A 405 -2.37 11.47 -16.67
CA ARG A 405 -2.13 10.13 -16.11
C ARG A 405 -2.24 9.05 -17.20
N GLU A 406 -3.23 9.17 -18.09
CA GLU A 406 -3.41 8.26 -19.23
C GLU A 406 -2.27 8.32 -20.25
N LEU A 407 -1.62 9.48 -20.40
CA LEU A 407 -0.45 9.61 -21.25
C LEU A 407 0.78 8.97 -20.61
N LEU A 408 1.00 9.22 -19.31
CA LEU A 408 2.14 8.71 -18.56
C LEU A 408 2.07 7.21 -18.27
N GLN A 409 0.87 6.60 -18.26
CA GLN A 409 0.73 5.16 -18.01
C GLN A 409 1.51 4.30 -19.06
N ASN A 410 1.64 4.81 -20.28
CA ASN A 410 2.34 4.15 -21.38
C ASN A 410 3.80 4.60 -21.54
N ASP A 411 4.27 5.50 -20.68
CA ASP A 411 5.63 6.02 -20.74
C ASP A 411 6.63 4.98 -20.18
N GLU A 412 7.57 4.54 -21.02
CA GLU A 412 8.59 3.55 -20.63
C GLU A 412 9.55 4.10 -19.55
N GLY A 413 9.78 5.41 -19.50
CA GLY A 413 10.58 6.05 -18.45
C GLY A 413 9.92 5.93 -17.08
N VAL A 414 8.60 6.17 -17.01
CA VAL A 414 7.79 5.98 -15.80
C VAL A 414 7.81 4.52 -15.34
N LYS A 415 7.60 3.58 -16.26
CA LYS A 415 7.66 2.14 -15.96
C LYS A 415 9.00 1.71 -15.39
N LEU A 416 10.10 2.13 -16.03
CA LEU A 416 11.46 1.84 -15.58
C LEU A 416 11.76 2.45 -14.22
N PHE A 417 11.31 3.67 -13.96
CA PHE A 417 11.45 4.30 -12.66
C PHE A 417 10.75 3.48 -11.57
N LEU A 418 9.50 3.09 -11.79
CA LEU A 418 8.73 2.31 -10.83
C LEU A 418 9.34 0.93 -10.58
N LEU A 419 9.81 0.24 -11.63
CA LEU A 419 10.54 -1.02 -11.49
C LEU A 419 11.82 -0.87 -10.66
N ARG A 420 12.56 0.23 -10.82
CA ARG A 420 13.73 0.52 -9.98
C ARG A 420 13.34 0.76 -8.52
N GLN A 421 12.25 1.47 -8.27
CA GLN A 421 11.77 1.68 -6.89
C GLN A 421 11.34 0.35 -6.26
N LEU A 422 10.65 -0.52 -7.00
CA LEU A 422 10.31 -1.88 -6.53
C LEU A 422 11.57 -2.68 -6.20
N ALA A 423 12.58 -2.68 -7.07
CA ALA A 423 13.84 -3.37 -6.83
C ALA A 423 14.58 -2.81 -5.60
N LYS A 424 14.60 -1.48 -5.43
CA LYS A 424 15.19 -0.80 -4.27
C LYS A 424 14.48 -1.21 -2.98
N THR A 425 13.15 -1.15 -2.94
CA THR A 425 12.36 -1.57 -1.79
C THR A 425 12.63 -3.03 -1.43
N ALA A 426 12.76 -3.91 -2.44
CA ALA A 426 13.07 -5.32 -2.21
C ALA A 426 14.50 -5.54 -1.65
N ASP A 427 15.49 -4.77 -2.10
CA ASP A 427 16.87 -4.86 -1.59
C ASP A 427 16.98 -4.39 -0.13
N GLU A 428 16.30 -3.28 0.21
CA GLU A 428 16.18 -2.78 1.59
C GLU A 428 15.48 -3.79 2.52
N HIS A 429 14.61 -4.66 1.97
CA HIS A 429 13.84 -5.65 2.70
C HIS A 429 14.16 -7.09 2.27
N ARG A 430 15.44 -7.38 1.97
CA ARG A 430 15.90 -8.70 1.49
C ARG A 430 15.58 -9.89 2.41
N ASP A 431 15.37 -9.62 3.70
CA ASP A 431 14.98 -10.64 4.68
C ASP A 431 13.52 -11.08 4.48
N CYS A 432 12.71 -10.23 3.86
CA CYS A 432 11.28 -10.44 3.60
C CYS A 432 10.99 -10.71 2.12
N VAL A 433 11.81 -10.24 1.17
CA VAL A 433 11.56 -10.40 -0.27
C VAL A 433 12.70 -11.16 -0.94
N ARG A 434 12.39 -12.32 -1.52
CA ARG A 434 13.37 -13.13 -2.25
C ARG A 434 13.55 -12.59 -3.67
N ARG A 435 14.69 -12.89 -4.29
CA ARG A 435 15.04 -12.41 -5.64
C ARG A 435 14.01 -12.74 -6.72
N PHE A 436 13.37 -13.91 -6.63
CA PHE A 436 12.35 -14.34 -7.59
C PHE A 436 10.96 -13.70 -7.33
N GLU A 437 10.78 -13.05 -6.18
CA GLU A 437 9.56 -12.34 -5.78
C GLU A 437 9.59 -10.87 -6.22
N ILE A 438 10.70 -10.41 -6.83
CA ILE A 438 10.84 -9.06 -7.36
C ILE A 438 10.21 -9.01 -8.78
N PRO A 439 9.22 -8.14 -9.02
CA PRO A 439 8.65 -7.95 -10.35
C PRO A 439 9.71 -7.49 -11.36
N LYS A 440 9.70 -8.11 -12.55
CA LYS A 440 10.59 -7.77 -13.67
C LYS A 440 9.89 -7.04 -14.82
N GLY A 441 8.56 -6.96 -14.78
CA GLY A 441 7.74 -6.16 -15.68
C GLY A 441 6.68 -5.41 -14.90
N ILE A 442 6.12 -4.38 -15.53
CA ILE A 442 5.14 -3.51 -14.88
C ILE A 442 4.07 -3.03 -15.85
N VAL A 443 2.83 -3.03 -15.38
CA VAL A 443 1.64 -2.50 -16.04
C VAL A 443 1.11 -1.37 -15.18
N VAL A 444 0.96 -0.18 -15.76
CA VAL A 444 0.61 1.04 -15.02
C VAL A 444 -0.83 1.44 -15.31
N PHE A 445 -1.59 1.75 -14.27
CA PHE A 445 -2.96 2.24 -14.37
C PHE A 445 -3.01 3.73 -14.06
N ALA A 446 -3.70 4.50 -14.90
CA ALA A 446 -4.01 5.90 -14.63
C ALA A 446 -4.96 6.07 -13.43
N ASP A 447 -5.96 5.19 -13.33
CA ASP A 447 -7.03 5.25 -12.33
C ASP A 447 -6.85 4.29 -11.17
N GLU A 448 -7.24 4.75 -9.98
CA GLU A 448 -7.34 3.91 -8.78
C GLU A 448 -8.37 2.80 -8.94
N TRP A 449 -8.06 1.63 -8.39
CA TRP A 449 -9.00 0.52 -8.29
C TRP A 449 -10.03 0.81 -7.21
N THR A 450 -11.31 0.73 -7.58
CA THR A 450 -12.45 0.98 -6.70
C THR A 450 -13.50 -0.12 -6.87
N ASP A 451 -14.49 -0.14 -5.99
CA ASP A 451 -15.67 -0.99 -6.15
C ASP A 451 -16.56 -0.51 -7.31
N GLN A 452 -16.65 0.81 -7.53
CA GLN A 452 -17.39 1.44 -8.62
C GLN A 452 -16.87 1.03 -10.00
N ASN A 453 -15.54 0.99 -10.20
CA ASN A 453 -14.96 0.53 -11.47
C ASN A 453 -14.81 -1.00 -11.55
N GLY A 454 -15.34 -1.72 -10.56
CA GLY A 454 -15.38 -3.17 -10.51
C GLY A 454 -14.04 -3.84 -10.19
N CYS A 455 -12.95 -3.09 -9.96
CA CYS A 455 -11.65 -3.68 -9.62
C CYS A 455 -11.56 -4.15 -8.16
N MET A 456 -12.43 -3.66 -7.28
CA MET A 456 -12.50 -4.06 -5.88
C MET A 456 -13.87 -4.63 -5.48
N THR A 457 -13.91 -5.38 -4.39
CA THR A 457 -15.14 -5.70 -3.68
C THR A 457 -15.55 -4.53 -2.77
N PRO A 458 -16.80 -4.47 -2.27
CA PRO A 458 -17.21 -3.45 -1.29
C PRO A 458 -16.42 -3.49 0.03
N SER A 459 -15.68 -4.58 0.30
CA SER A 459 -14.76 -4.70 1.43
C SER A 459 -13.31 -4.35 1.05
N TYR A 460 -13.11 -3.66 -0.09
CA TYR A 460 -11.80 -3.25 -0.62
C TYR A 460 -10.83 -4.43 -0.88
N LYS A 461 -11.34 -5.60 -1.28
CA LYS A 461 -10.49 -6.71 -1.77
C LYS A 461 -10.33 -6.63 -3.28
N LYS A 462 -9.11 -6.86 -3.80
CA LYS A 462 -8.78 -6.80 -5.24
C LYS A 462 -9.48 -7.94 -6.00
N LYS A 463 -10.19 -7.63 -7.08
CA LYS A 463 -10.71 -8.64 -8.01
C LYS A 463 -9.65 -8.91 -9.09
N ARG A 464 -8.69 -9.78 -8.74
CA ARG A 464 -7.46 -10.03 -9.50
C ARG A 464 -7.69 -10.34 -10.99
N ASP A 465 -8.66 -11.20 -11.30
CA ASP A 465 -8.98 -11.55 -12.69
C ASP A 465 -9.48 -10.36 -13.50
N ILE A 466 -10.28 -9.47 -12.89
CA ILE A 466 -10.78 -8.27 -13.56
C ILE A 466 -9.65 -7.30 -13.83
N ILE A 467 -8.78 -7.05 -12.85
CA ILE A 467 -7.62 -6.15 -12.99
C ILE A 467 -6.69 -6.67 -14.11
N ARG A 468 -6.36 -7.96 -14.09
CA ARG A 468 -5.51 -8.58 -15.12
C ARG A 468 -6.14 -8.50 -16.50
N ASN A 469 -7.45 -8.73 -16.60
CA ASN A 469 -8.16 -8.71 -17.89
C ASN A 469 -8.30 -7.30 -18.48
N LYS A 470 -8.35 -6.24 -17.65
CA LYS A 470 -8.42 -4.85 -18.13
C LYS A 470 -7.19 -4.41 -18.92
N GLN A 471 -6.00 -4.87 -18.55
CA GLN A 471 -4.73 -4.55 -19.22
C GLN A 471 -4.02 -5.82 -19.71
N LYS A 472 -4.78 -6.74 -20.30
CA LYS A 472 -4.28 -8.06 -20.71
C LYS A 472 -3.19 -7.97 -21.78
N ASP A 473 -3.37 -7.12 -22.78
CA ASP A 473 -2.44 -7.01 -23.91
C ASP A 473 -1.10 -6.42 -23.47
N GLU A 474 -1.14 -5.40 -22.62
CA GLU A 474 0.05 -4.81 -22.02
C GLU A 474 0.78 -5.82 -21.12
N PHE A 475 0.04 -6.56 -20.28
CA PHE A 475 0.61 -7.63 -19.47
C PHE A 475 1.33 -8.70 -20.31
N LEU A 476 0.71 -9.14 -21.42
CA LEU A 476 1.33 -10.10 -22.33
C LEU A 476 2.57 -9.52 -23.03
N SER A 477 2.56 -8.22 -23.35
CA SER A 477 3.72 -7.51 -23.91
C SER A 477 4.89 -7.50 -22.92
N GLU A 478 4.63 -7.14 -21.65
CA GLU A 478 5.64 -7.14 -20.59
C GLU A 478 6.21 -8.55 -20.32
N LEU A 479 5.35 -9.58 -20.29
CA LEU A 479 5.81 -10.96 -20.18
C LEU A 479 6.75 -11.36 -21.31
N LYS A 480 6.43 -11.01 -22.56
CA LYS A 480 7.31 -11.29 -23.70
C LYS A 480 8.65 -10.58 -23.57
N LYS A 481 8.67 -9.31 -23.12
CA LYS A 481 9.92 -8.57 -22.87
C LYS A 481 10.80 -9.32 -21.86
N ILE A 482 10.20 -9.80 -20.76
CA ILE A 482 10.90 -10.58 -19.73
C ILE A 482 11.44 -11.90 -20.30
N GLU A 483 10.63 -12.63 -21.07
CA GLU A 483 11.03 -13.91 -21.65
C GLU A 483 12.21 -13.75 -22.62
N VAL A 484 12.17 -12.75 -23.50
CA VAL A 484 13.28 -12.41 -24.41
C VAL A 484 14.56 -12.09 -23.64
N LEU A 485 14.47 -11.36 -22.54
CA LEU A 485 15.61 -11.03 -21.68
C LEU A 485 16.14 -12.23 -20.88
N SER A 486 15.35 -13.29 -20.75
CA SER A 486 15.70 -14.51 -19.99
C SER A 486 16.36 -15.61 -20.84
N VAL A 487 16.40 -15.47 -22.18
CA VAL A 487 17.10 -16.41 -23.06
C VAL A 487 18.61 -16.17 -22.94
N PRO A 488 19.41 -17.18 -22.57
CA PRO A 488 20.86 -17.03 -22.58
C PRO A 488 21.34 -16.80 -24.03
N VAL A 489 22.04 -15.69 -24.26
CA VAL A 489 22.74 -15.45 -25.52
C VAL A 489 23.81 -16.53 -25.66
N LEU A 490 23.56 -17.53 -26.50
CA LEU A 490 24.59 -18.49 -26.86
C LEU A 490 25.77 -17.72 -27.48
N PRO A 491 27.02 -17.95 -27.04
CA PRO A 491 28.16 -17.32 -27.68
C PRO A 491 28.22 -17.73 -29.15
N ASN A 492 28.29 -16.73 -30.02
CA ASN A 492 28.41 -16.90 -31.47
C ASN A 492 29.56 -17.87 -31.80
N PRO A 493 29.37 -18.92 -32.62
CA PRO A 493 30.42 -19.88 -32.96
C PRO A 493 31.48 -19.32 -33.94
N GLY A 494 31.64 -18.00 -33.99
CA GLY A 494 32.50 -17.28 -34.93
C GLY A 494 33.55 -16.44 -34.22
N ASN A 495 34.42 -17.08 -33.43
CA ASN A 495 35.77 -16.57 -33.16
C ASN A 495 36.64 -17.71 -32.62
N SER A 496 36.91 -18.68 -33.49
CA SER A 496 38.06 -19.58 -33.34
C SER A 496 39.33 -18.82 -33.72
N THR A 497 39.91 -18.09 -32.79
CA THR A 497 41.34 -17.78 -32.86
C THR A 497 42.12 -18.89 -32.15
N LEU A 498 42.77 -19.71 -32.97
CA LEU A 498 43.86 -20.60 -32.57
C LEU A 498 44.84 -19.88 -31.64
N GLY A 499 45.25 -20.53 -30.55
CA GLY A 499 46.39 -20.05 -29.76
C GLY A 499 46.66 -20.77 -28.44
N LYS A 500 47.37 -21.89 -28.52
CA LYS A 500 48.27 -22.49 -27.49
C LYS A 500 47.64 -23.05 -26.20
N LYS A 501 47.41 -24.37 -26.18
CA LYS A 501 48.42 -25.36 -25.75
C LYS A 501 48.04 -26.75 -26.24
#